data_AF-A0AAF0RK71-F1
#
_entry.id   AF-A0AAF0RK71-F1
#
_cell.length_a   1.000
_cell.length_b   1.000
_cell.length_c   1.000
_cell.angle_alpha   90.00
_cell.angle_beta   90.00
_cell.angle_gamma   90.00
#
_symmetry.space_group_name_H-M   'P 1'
#
loop_
_entity.id
_entity.type
_entity.pdbx_description
1 polymer ?
#
loop_
_entity_poly.entity_id
_entity_poly.type
_entity_poly.pdbx_seq_one_letter_code
_entity_poly.pdbx_strand_id
1 'polypeptide(L)'
;MTTNPLRRKDKPGVPHAAGLTGGAFASHDRGEAPDTVALSAPPVEKNWGSVNISEGSRSPWGEVQHVEHFAEGMTFISTAGHGGVKLSPQRNALIPAPLRRRSGWYEEDTEVAIPEAYFPEEFTKVRWGAPRTAEEFRETAFKHVRDWYPDEYEKATGESVLPGQSHVRDDQLFAKTHENDFVFAGSDRSVTDPEHLLIRGRVAATEETAEFLVPRVAFKGLDDYRRFVIDPARHRRLPEKAPQEDAGPKLQTFDLSDVDASALTPAARESLEKDLRQRWRDEAGYVRSLRDIIERDGVSGRTVYVNEGKRSYALLQGSSSLRVSAATWKALTMIPDDRTPSRVAYEDFHMVAASIDRAGGRATREQRARYDKLLARYNELSEQERAQERPIWEAKARRKEADQAARERAATVTPA
;
A
#
# COMPACT_ATOMS: atom_id res chain seq x y z
N MET A 1 33.37 8.52 -41.88
CA MET A 1 34.10 7.36 -42.43
C MET A 1 33.43 6.14 -41.82
N THR A 2 32.69 5.26 -42.49
CA THR A 2 32.79 4.75 -43.87
C THR A 2 31.41 4.18 -44.27
N THR A 3 30.84 4.75 -45.35
CA THR A 3 29.92 4.22 -46.40
C THR A 3 29.00 2.98 -46.21
N ASN A 4 27.66 3.21 -46.30
CA ASN A 4 26.64 2.80 -47.33
C ASN A 4 26.52 1.31 -47.79
N PRO A 5 25.45 0.82 -48.50
CA PRO A 5 24.12 1.40 -48.83
C PRO A 5 22.85 0.47 -48.85
N LEU A 6 21.69 1.14 -48.99
CA LEU A 6 20.50 0.86 -49.85
C LEU A 6 19.57 -0.36 -49.61
N ARG A 7 18.28 -0.09 -49.30
CA ARG A 7 17.18 -0.24 -50.28
C ARG A 7 15.93 0.57 -49.89
N ARG A 8 15.26 1.08 -50.92
CA ARG A 8 14.23 2.13 -50.93
C ARG A 8 12.92 1.53 -51.50
N LYS A 9 11.78 2.22 -51.25
CA LYS A 9 10.52 2.28 -52.04
C LYS A 9 9.44 1.20 -51.82
N ASP A 10 8.12 1.43 -51.81
CA ASP A 10 7.24 2.58 -52.09
C ASP A 10 5.85 2.40 -51.40
N LYS A 11 5.13 3.50 -51.18
CA LYS A 11 3.67 3.67 -50.96
C LYS A 11 3.25 4.89 -51.82
N PRO A 12 1.97 5.27 -52.02
CA PRO A 12 0.69 4.56 -51.92
C PRO A 12 -0.25 4.85 -53.13
N GLY A 13 -1.48 4.31 -53.14
CA GLY A 13 -2.52 4.72 -54.11
C GLY A 13 -3.95 4.41 -53.63
N VAL A 14 -4.70 5.47 -53.34
CA VAL A 14 -6.16 5.51 -53.18
C VAL A 14 -6.77 5.96 -54.52
N PRO A 15 -8.02 5.59 -54.85
CA PRO A 15 -8.92 6.62 -55.36
C PRO A 15 -10.34 6.60 -54.76
N HIS A 16 -10.96 7.77 -54.91
CA HIS A 16 -12.25 8.25 -54.40
C HIS A 16 -13.51 7.70 -55.12
N ALA A 17 -14.60 7.83 -54.36
CA ALA A 17 -16.05 7.82 -54.61
C ALA A 17 -16.63 8.27 -55.98
N ALA A 18 -17.78 7.65 -56.34
CA ALA A 18 -19.04 8.18 -56.92
C ALA A 18 -19.91 6.95 -57.31
N GLY A 19 -21.24 6.87 -57.26
CA GLY A 19 -22.34 7.81 -57.04
C GLY A 19 -23.68 7.04 -57.04
N LEU A 20 -24.75 7.79 -56.76
CA LEU A 20 -26.16 7.39 -56.57
C LEU A 20 -26.86 6.74 -57.78
N THR A 21 -27.90 5.94 -57.50
CA THR A 21 -29.29 5.90 -58.08
C THR A 21 -29.92 4.55 -57.67
N GLY A 22 -31.10 4.42 -57.05
CA GLY A 22 -32.38 5.06 -57.32
C GLY A 22 -33.23 4.11 -58.18
N GLY A 23 -34.21 3.41 -57.61
CA GLY A 23 -35.13 2.56 -58.38
C GLY A 23 -36.05 1.68 -57.53
N ALA A 24 -37.19 2.22 -57.13
CA ALA A 24 -38.34 1.48 -56.62
C ALA A 24 -39.27 1.09 -57.79
N PHE A 25 -39.81 -0.13 -57.82
CA PHE A 25 -41.08 -0.42 -58.51
C PHE A 25 -41.81 -1.63 -57.90
N ALA A 26 -43.04 -1.34 -57.46
CA ALA A 26 -44.29 -2.09 -57.58
C ALA A 26 -44.42 -3.55 -57.10
N SER A 27 -45.19 -3.65 -56.00
CA SER A 27 -46.22 -4.64 -55.64
C SER A 27 -46.78 -5.54 -56.75
N HIS A 28 -46.95 -6.83 -56.43
CA HIS A 28 -48.12 -7.64 -56.80
C HIS A 28 -48.45 -8.62 -55.67
N ASP A 29 -49.70 -8.52 -55.19
CA ASP A 29 -50.37 -9.49 -54.33
C ASP A 29 -50.79 -10.73 -55.14
N ARG A 30 -50.53 -11.93 -54.59
CA ARG A 30 -51.37 -13.13 -54.76
C ARG A 30 -51.30 -13.94 -53.48
N GLY A 31 -52.47 -14.25 -52.93
CA GLY A 31 -52.64 -14.97 -51.68
C GLY A 31 -52.59 -16.49 -51.76
N GLU A 32 -52.92 -17.06 -50.59
CA GLU A 32 -53.12 -18.47 -50.19
C GLU A 32 -51.87 -19.27 -49.71
N ALA A 33 -51.88 -19.52 -48.39
CA ALA A 33 -51.03 -20.41 -47.61
C ALA A 33 -51.66 -21.84 -47.56
N PRO A 34 -51.12 -22.85 -46.82
CA PRO A 34 -49.87 -22.91 -46.05
C PRO A 34 -49.04 -24.18 -46.34
N ASP A 35 -47.75 -24.14 -45.99
CA ASP A 35 -47.00 -25.25 -45.37
C ASP A 35 -45.51 -24.96 -45.49
N THR A 36 -45.00 -24.12 -44.60
CA THR A 36 -43.59 -24.14 -44.27
C THR A 36 -43.48 -24.26 -42.77
N VAL A 37 -43.25 -25.49 -42.33
CA VAL A 37 -42.75 -25.84 -41.02
C VAL A 37 -41.65 -24.85 -40.65
N ALA A 38 -41.93 -23.99 -39.68
CA ALA A 38 -40.91 -23.21 -39.02
C ALA A 38 -39.96 -24.20 -38.34
N LEU A 39 -38.82 -24.45 -38.97
CA LEU A 39 -37.66 -25.04 -38.31
C LEU A 39 -37.22 -24.02 -37.25
N SER A 40 -37.87 -24.06 -36.09
CA SER A 40 -37.30 -23.50 -34.87
C SER A 40 -35.97 -24.23 -34.67
N ALA A 41 -34.87 -23.50 -34.83
CA ALA A 41 -33.58 -23.99 -34.36
C ALA A 41 -33.76 -24.45 -32.90
N PRO A 42 -33.24 -25.63 -32.52
CA PRO A 42 -33.25 -26.03 -31.12
C PRO A 42 -32.55 -24.93 -30.30
N PRO A 43 -33.00 -24.62 -29.08
CA PRO A 43 -32.29 -23.69 -28.23
C PRO A 43 -30.86 -24.21 -28.08
N VAL A 44 -29.88 -23.43 -28.55
CA VAL A 44 -28.48 -23.71 -28.29
C VAL A 44 -28.32 -23.69 -26.78
N GLU A 45 -28.11 -24.85 -26.15
CA GLU A 45 -27.77 -24.92 -24.73
C GLU A 45 -26.58 -24.00 -24.51
N LYS A 46 -26.79 -22.93 -23.74
CA LYS A 46 -25.72 -22.00 -23.38
C LYS A 46 -24.77 -22.73 -22.45
N ASN A 47 -23.65 -23.21 -22.98
CA ASN A 47 -22.57 -23.76 -22.17
C ASN A 47 -21.91 -22.61 -21.39
N TRP A 48 -22.32 -22.45 -20.13
CA TRP A 48 -21.78 -21.41 -19.25
C TRP A 48 -20.43 -21.79 -18.65
N GLY A 49 -19.97 -23.03 -18.85
CA GLY A 49 -18.77 -23.56 -18.23
C GLY A 49 -18.87 -23.68 -16.71
N SER A 50 -17.80 -24.15 -16.07
CA SER A 50 -17.74 -24.30 -14.62
C SER A 50 -16.60 -23.50 -14.00
N VAL A 51 -16.74 -23.20 -12.71
CA VAL A 51 -15.70 -22.64 -11.87
C VAL A 51 -15.44 -23.62 -10.74
N ASN A 52 -14.32 -24.32 -10.81
CA ASN A 52 -13.96 -25.36 -9.83
C ASN A 52 -13.12 -24.74 -8.71
N ILE A 53 -13.78 -24.15 -7.72
CA ILE A 53 -13.16 -23.54 -6.53
C ILE A 53 -13.90 -24.05 -5.31
N SER A 54 -13.16 -24.48 -4.29
CA SER A 54 -13.68 -24.87 -2.99
C SER A 54 -12.99 -24.10 -1.87
N GLU A 55 -13.53 -24.15 -0.65
CA GLU A 55 -12.81 -23.73 0.55
C GLU A 55 -11.42 -24.41 0.60
N GLY A 56 -10.40 -23.67 1.04
CA GLY A 56 -9.00 -24.07 1.00
C GLY A 56 -8.29 -23.86 -0.34
N SER A 57 -9.02 -23.51 -1.41
CA SER A 57 -8.39 -23.13 -2.69
C SER A 57 -7.59 -21.83 -2.57
N ARG A 58 -6.65 -21.60 -3.48
CA ARG A 58 -5.94 -20.31 -3.57
C ARG A 58 -6.63 -19.35 -4.54
N SER A 59 -6.85 -18.12 -4.08
CA SER A 59 -7.31 -16.98 -4.86
C SER A 59 -6.21 -15.90 -4.92
N PRO A 60 -6.37 -14.84 -5.72
CA PRO A 60 -5.48 -13.68 -5.68
C PRO A 60 -5.35 -13.04 -4.30
N TRP A 61 -6.37 -13.18 -3.44
CA TRP A 61 -6.43 -12.58 -2.09
C TRP A 61 -6.12 -13.58 -0.97
N GLY A 62 -5.53 -14.73 -1.29
CA GLY A 62 -5.15 -15.75 -0.32
C GLY A 62 -6.04 -16.98 -0.33
N GLU A 63 -5.98 -17.73 0.78
CA GLU A 63 -6.76 -18.96 0.95
C GLU A 63 -8.25 -18.65 1.09
N VAL A 64 -9.06 -19.35 0.31
CA VAL A 64 -10.50 -19.18 0.28
C VAL A 64 -11.13 -19.81 1.53
N GLN A 65 -11.92 -19.03 2.24
CA GLN A 65 -12.60 -19.45 3.47
C GLN A 65 -14.10 -19.66 3.28
N HIS A 66 -14.69 -19.03 2.27
CA HIS A 66 -16.09 -19.20 1.91
C HIS A 66 -16.25 -19.21 0.39
N VAL A 67 -17.17 -20.04 -0.10
CA VAL A 67 -17.49 -20.18 -1.52
C VAL A 67 -19.00 -20.24 -1.70
N GLU A 68 -19.52 -19.42 -2.63
CA GLU A 68 -20.91 -19.53 -3.08
C GLU A 68 -20.98 -19.66 -4.60
N HIS A 69 -21.48 -20.79 -5.08
CA HIS A 69 -21.80 -21.04 -6.48
C HIS A 69 -23.25 -20.64 -6.76
N PHE A 70 -23.48 -19.37 -7.06
CA PHE A 70 -24.83 -18.81 -7.20
C PHE A 70 -25.40 -18.93 -8.62
N ALA A 71 -24.55 -19.11 -9.63
CA ALA A 71 -24.96 -19.36 -11.01
C ALA A 71 -23.93 -20.21 -11.77
N GLU A 72 -24.37 -20.86 -12.84
CA GLU A 72 -23.47 -21.66 -13.67
C GLU A 72 -22.35 -20.80 -14.26
N GLY A 73 -21.11 -21.20 -13.99
CA GLY A 73 -19.91 -20.48 -14.40
C GLY A 73 -19.62 -19.22 -13.57
N MET A 74 -20.26 -19.01 -12.41
CA MET A 74 -20.05 -17.86 -11.54
C MET A 74 -19.95 -18.28 -10.07
N THR A 75 -18.90 -17.81 -9.40
CA THR A 75 -18.62 -18.16 -8.01
C THR A 75 -18.18 -16.93 -7.24
N PHE A 76 -18.82 -16.64 -6.13
CA PHE A 76 -18.31 -15.69 -5.14
C PHE A 76 -17.41 -16.40 -4.13
N ILE A 77 -16.34 -15.74 -3.73
CA ILE A 77 -15.45 -16.23 -2.68
C ILE A 77 -15.10 -15.10 -1.70
N SER A 78 -14.79 -15.47 -0.47
CA SER A 78 -14.12 -14.58 0.47
C SER A 78 -12.96 -15.28 1.18
N THR A 79 -12.01 -14.47 1.63
CA THR A 79 -10.81 -14.82 2.40
C THR A 79 -10.80 -14.04 3.71
N ALA A 80 -9.73 -14.15 4.51
CA ALA A 80 -9.65 -13.54 5.84
C ALA A 80 -9.77 -12.01 5.86
N GLY A 81 -9.60 -11.34 4.71
CA GLY A 81 -9.72 -9.88 4.64
C GLY A 81 -10.16 -9.34 3.29
N HIS A 82 -10.58 -10.18 2.36
CA HIS A 82 -11.03 -9.73 1.03
C HIS A 82 -11.91 -10.78 0.33
N GLY A 83 -12.22 -10.57 -0.95
CA GLY A 83 -13.10 -11.45 -1.72
C GLY A 83 -13.29 -11.00 -3.15
N GLY A 84 -14.17 -11.72 -3.85
CA GLY A 84 -14.54 -11.35 -5.21
C GLY A 84 -15.31 -12.45 -5.94
N VAL A 85 -15.59 -12.19 -7.22
CA VAL A 85 -16.28 -13.11 -8.11
C VAL A 85 -15.32 -13.69 -9.15
N LYS A 86 -15.40 -15.01 -9.32
CA LYS A 86 -14.78 -15.73 -10.44
C LYS A 86 -15.82 -16.04 -11.50
N LEU A 87 -15.52 -15.68 -12.74
CA LEU A 87 -16.24 -16.14 -13.93
C LEU A 87 -15.50 -17.31 -14.60
N SER A 88 -16.26 -18.23 -15.17
CA SER A 88 -15.75 -19.19 -16.15
C SER A 88 -15.23 -18.45 -17.40
N PRO A 89 -14.35 -19.07 -18.21
CA PRO A 89 -13.92 -18.47 -19.47
C PRO A 89 -15.07 -18.07 -20.39
N GLN A 90 -16.14 -18.86 -20.43
CA GLN A 90 -17.33 -18.65 -21.27
C GLN A 90 -18.12 -17.42 -20.82
N ARG A 91 -18.41 -17.29 -19.51
CA ARG A 91 -19.05 -16.09 -18.94
C ARG A 91 -18.16 -14.87 -19.16
N ASN A 92 -16.87 -14.99 -18.84
CA ASN A 92 -15.93 -13.88 -18.96
C ASN A 92 -15.79 -13.36 -20.41
N ALA A 93 -15.94 -14.24 -21.41
CA ALA A 93 -15.89 -13.86 -22.83
C ALA A 93 -17.07 -12.99 -23.28
N LEU A 94 -18.16 -12.89 -22.51
CA LEU A 94 -19.28 -12.00 -22.81
C LEU A 94 -19.12 -10.59 -22.24
N ILE A 95 -18.23 -10.38 -21.26
CA ILE A 95 -17.87 -9.04 -20.80
C ILE A 95 -17.11 -8.32 -21.93
N PRO A 96 -17.46 -7.08 -22.33
CA PRO A 96 -16.71 -6.35 -23.35
C PRO A 96 -15.22 -6.26 -23.04
N ALA A 97 -14.39 -6.35 -24.08
CA ALA A 97 -12.94 -6.43 -23.92
C ALA A 97 -12.32 -5.34 -23.02
N PRO A 98 -12.77 -4.06 -23.07
CA PRO A 98 -12.23 -3.02 -22.19
C PRO A 98 -12.43 -3.26 -20.69
N LEU A 99 -13.53 -3.94 -20.29
CA LEU A 99 -13.86 -4.22 -18.89
C LEU A 99 -13.47 -5.64 -18.46
N ARG A 100 -13.10 -6.50 -19.41
CA ARG A 100 -12.85 -7.91 -19.16
C ARG A 100 -11.53 -8.15 -18.44
N ARG A 101 -11.59 -8.69 -17.22
CA ARG A 101 -10.38 -9.14 -16.52
C ARG A 101 -9.89 -10.46 -17.11
N ARG A 102 -8.62 -10.51 -17.54
CA ARG A 102 -8.04 -11.68 -18.23
C ARG A 102 -8.05 -12.95 -17.38
N SER A 103 -7.86 -12.81 -16.07
CA SER A 103 -7.93 -13.90 -15.10
C SER A 103 -9.36 -14.41 -14.87
N GLY A 104 -10.37 -13.61 -15.23
CA GLY A 104 -11.78 -13.81 -14.88
C GLY A 104 -12.06 -13.69 -13.38
N TRP A 105 -11.12 -13.15 -12.60
CA TRP A 105 -11.32 -12.72 -11.22
C TRP A 105 -11.73 -11.25 -11.22
N TYR A 106 -12.69 -10.90 -10.38
CA TYR A 106 -13.20 -9.55 -10.16
C TYR A 106 -13.26 -9.30 -8.65
N GLU A 107 -12.44 -8.38 -8.16
CA GLU A 107 -12.38 -7.86 -6.80
C GLU A 107 -13.73 -7.30 -6.29
N GLU A 108 -14.03 -7.46 -5.00
CA GLU A 108 -15.37 -7.23 -4.42
C GLU A 108 -15.79 -5.77 -4.22
N ASP A 109 -14.86 -4.84 -3.97
CA ASP A 109 -15.13 -3.44 -3.66
C ASP A 109 -15.41 -2.64 -4.94
N THR A 110 -14.78 -3.01 -6.05
CA THR A 110 -14.82 -2.20 -7.29
C THR A 110 -15.12 -3.03 -8.53
N GLU A 111 -14.40 -4.13 -8.76
CA GLU A 111 -14.47 -4.85 -10.04
C GLU A 111 -15.74 -5.71 -10.17
N VAL A 112 -16.36 -6.15 -9.07
CA VAL A 112 -17.57 -6.99 -9.08
C VAL A 112 -18.76 -6.29 -9.74
N ALA A 113 -18.78 -4.96 -9.75
CA ALA A 113 -19.76 -4.18 -10.49
C ALA A 113 -19.73 -4.50 -12.00
N ILE A 114 -18.61 -4.97 -12.55
CA ILE A 114 -18.53 -5.38 -13.95
C ILE A 114 -19.43 -6.59 -14.22
N PRO A 115 -19.22 -7.78 -13.60
CA PRO A 115 -20.13 -8.90 -13.81
C PRO A 115 -21.57 -8.61 -13.36
N GLU A 116 -21.80 -7.76 -12.34
CA GLU A 116 -23.15 -7.33 -11.96
C GLU A 116 -23.88 -6.60 -13.11
N ALA A 117 -23.18 -5.70 -13.82
CA ALA A 117 -23.75 -4.94 -14.92
C ALA A 117 -24.13 -5.83 -16.13
N TYR A 118 -23.39 -6.91 -16.38
CA TYR A 118 -23.58 -7.78 -17.55
C TYR A 118 -24.38 -9.06 -17.26
N PHE A 119 -24.46 -9.51 -16.00
CA PHE A 119 -25.23 -10.69 -15.59
C PHE A 119 -26.21 -10.40 -14.43
N PRO A 120 -27.00 -9.31 -14.49
CA PRO A 120 -27.77 -8.86 -13.32
C PRO A 120 -28.79 -9.90 -12.83
N GLU A 121 -29.37 -10.69 -13.73
CA GLU A 121 -30.29 -11.78 -13.39
C GLU A 121 -29.67 -12.83 -12.47
N GLU A 122 -28.38 -13.12 -12.66
CA GLU A 122 -27.68 -14.09 -11.81
C GLU A 122 -27.44 -13.51 -10.42
N PHE A 123 -27.17 -12.20 -10.34
CA PHE A 123 -26.98 -11.50 -9.09
C PHE A 123 -28.28 -11.33 -8.28
N THR A 124 -29.46 -11.46 -8.88
CA THR A 124 -30.72 -11.54 -8.10
C THR A 124 -30.81 -12.80 -7.21
N LYS A 125 -30.00 -13.82 -7.48
CA LYS A 125 -30.02 -15.14 -6.79
C LYS A 125 -29.03 -15.24 -5.63
N VAL A 126 -28.15 -14.26 -5.50
CA VAL A 126 -27.08 -14.27 -4.48
C VAL A 126 -27.69 -14.15 -3.08
N ARG A 127 -27.07 -14.80 -2.10
CA ARG A 127 -27.56 -14.80 -0.72
C ARG A 127 -27.00 -13.67 0.14
N TRP A 128 -26.07 -12.90 -0.39
CA TRP A 128 -25.45 -11.75 0.27
C TRP A 128 -26.00 -10.42 -0.26
N GLY A 129 -26.06 -9.40 0.60
CA GLY A 129 -26.59 -8.08 0.25
C GLY A 129 -28.12 -7.98 0.26
N ALA A 130 -28.64 -6.81 -0.12
CA ALA A 130 -30.07 -6.55 -0.18
C ALA A 130 -30.69 -7.11 -1.48
N PRO A 131 -31.88 -7.72 -1.42
CA PRO A 131 -32.63 -8.11 -2.62
C PRO A 131 -32.86 -6.90 -3.53
N ARG A 132 -32.54 -7.05 -4.81
CA ARG A 132 -32.69 -6.04 -5.86
C ARG A 132 -33.19 -6.73 -7.13
N THR A 133 -33.92 -5.98 -7.96
CA THR A 133 -34.27 -6.39 -9.32
C THR A 133 -33.03 -6.39 -10.22
N ALA A 134 -33.09 -7.14 -11.32
CA ALA A 134 -32.00 -7.15 -12.31
C ALA A 134 -31.74 -5.74 -12.90
N GLU A 135 -32.78 -4.91 -13.05
CA GLU A 135 -32.63 -3.54 -13.53
C GLU A 135 -31.87 -2.67 -12.52
N GLU A 136 -32.22 -2.75 -11.23
CA GLU A 136 -31.52 -2.03 -10.16
C GLU A 136 -30.06 -2.46 -10.04
N PHE A 137 -29.77 -3.77 -10.14
CA PHE A 137 -28.39 -4.27 -10.21
C PHE A 137 -27.65 -3.65 -11.38
N ARG A 138 -28.23 -3.69 -12.58
CA ARG A 138 -27.60 -3.18 -13.79
C ARG A 138 -27.31 -1.68 -13.70
N GLU A 139 -28.27 -0.88 -13.24
CA GLU A 139 -28.11 0.57 -13.13
C GLU A 139 -27.05 0.95 -12.10
N THR A 140 -27.13 0.38 -10.89
CA THR A 140 -26.16 0.66 -9.82
C THR A 140 -24.76 0.20 -10.18
N ALA A 141 -24.64 -0.97 -10.81
CA ALA A 141 -23.38 -1.52 -11.27
C ALA A 141 -22.75 -0.66 -12.38
N PHE A 142 -23.50 -0.23 -13.40
CA PHE A 142 -22.95 0.66 -14.43
C PHE A 142 -22.56 2.03 -13.87
N LYS A 143 -23.29 2.57 -12.89
CA LYS A 143 -22.89 3.78 -12.19
C LYS A 143 -21.54 3.59 -11.48
N HIS A 144 -21.36 2.47 -10.77
CA HIS A 144 -20.10 2.14 -10.07
C HIS A 144 -18.94 1.91 -11.05
N VAL A 145 -19.18 1.18 -12.14
CA VAL A 145 -18.18 0.98 -13.20
C VAL A 145 -17.78 2.30 -13.84
N ARG A 146 -18.73 3.19 -14.10
CA ARG A 146 -18.43 4.54 -14.60
C ARG A 146 -17.59 5.34 -13.61
N ASP A 147 -17.91 5.23 -12.32
CA ASP A 147 -17.25 5.99 -11.25
C ASP A 147 -15.78 5.57 -11.07
N TRP A 148 -15.51 4.26 -11.03
CA TRP A 148 -14.19 3.68 -10.76
C TRP A 148 -13.35 3.37 -12.00
N TYR A 149 -13.99 3.08 -13.14
CA TYR A 149 -13.34 2.66 -14.39
C TYR A 149 -13.80 3.50 -15.59
N PRO A 150 -13.74 4.85 -15.52
CA PRO A 150 -14.30 5.73 -16.55
C PRO A 150 -13.74 5.44 -17.94
N ASP A 151 -12.43 5.25 -18.09
CA ASP A 151 -11.80 4.99 -19.39
C ASP A 151 -12.22 3.65 -20.01
N GLU A 152 -12.42 2.62 -19.17
CA GLU A 152 -12.88 1.30 -19.64
C GLU A 152 -14.36 1.34 -19.98
N TYR A 153 -15.16 2.06 -19.19
CA TYR A 153 -16.56 2.32 -19.43
C TYR A 153 -16.77 3.01 -20.79
N GLU A 154 -16.09 4.13 -21.04
CA GLU A 154 -16.20 4.88 -22.31
C GLU A 154 -15.85 3.99 -23.52
N LYS A 155 -14.82 3.16 -23.41
CA LYS A 155 -14.42 2.24 -24.48
C LYS A 155 -15.43 1.10 -24.68
N ALA A 156 -16.09 0.65 -23.61
CA ALA A 156 -17.04 -0.47 -23.66
C ALA A 156 -18.42 -0.03 -24.14
N THR A 157 -18.87 1.18 -23.79
CA THR A 157 -20.22 1.69 -24.07
C THR A 157 -20.25 2.70 -25.22
N GLY A 158 -19.14 3.38 -25.48
CA GLY A 158 -19.07 4.53 -26.40
C GLY A 158 -19.61 5.84 -25.81
N GLU A 159 -20.09 5.83 -24.57
CA GLU A 159 -20.60 7.01 -23.87
C GLU A 159 -19.47 7.75 -23.17
N SER A 160 -19.38 9.07 -23.33
CA SER A 160 -18.37 9.89 -22.65
C SER A 160 -18.74 10.19 -21.20
N VAL A 161 -17.75 10.09 -20.30
CA VAL A 161 -17.90 10.42 -18.89
C VAL A 161 -17.57 11.89 -18.67
N LEU A 162 -18.58 12.64 -18.26
CA LEU A 162 -18.47 14.08 -18.01
C LEU A 162 -17.93 14.37 -16.59
N PRO A 163 -17.39 15.57 -16.35
CA PRO A 163 -17.02 16.00 -15.00
C PRO A 163 -18.17 15.84 -14.01
N GLY A 164 -17.88 15.35 -12.81
CA GLY A 164 -18.86 15.07 -11.76
C GLY A 164 -19.60 13.72 -11.89
N GLN A 165 -19.36 12.96 -12.96
CA GLN A 165 -19.95 11.63 -13.14
C GLN A 165 -19.06 10.47 -12.70
N SER A 166 -17.79 10.76 -12.41
CA SER A 166 -16.79 9.81 -11.92
C SER A 166 -15.73 10.52 -11.07
N HIS A 167 -15.50 10.04 -9.85
CA HIS A 167 -14.45 10.57 -8.99
C HIS A 167 -13.07 10.36 -9.61
N VAL A 168 -12.82 9.21 -10.26
CA VAL A 168 -11.54 8.91 -10.93
C VAL A 168 -11.29 9.89 -12.07
N ARG A 169 -12.31 10.15 -12.91
CA ARG A 169 -12.18 11.13 -14.00
C ARG A 169 -11.97 12.53 -13.46
N ASP A 170 -12.66 12.91 -12.39
CA ASP A 170 -12.47 14.20 -11.74
C ASP A 170 -11.07 14.35 -11.15
N ASP A 171 -10.51 13.29 -10.54
CA ASP A 171 -9.14 13.26 -10.03
C ASP A 171 -8.11 13.42 -11.17
N GLN A 172 -8.31 12.72 -12.30
CA GLN A 172 -7.47 12.84 -13.49
C GLN A 172 -7.49 14.27 -14.07
N LEU A 173 -8.68 14.85 -14.20
CA LEU A 173 -8.86 16.22 -14.71
C LEU A 173 -8.24 17.24 -13.76
N PHE A 174 -8.43 17.08 -12.45
CA PHE A 174 -7.82 17.93 -11.44
C PHE A 174 -6.28 17.85 -11.50
N ALA A 175 -5.73 16.64 -11.49
CA ALA A 175 -4.28 16.42 -11.55
C ALA A 175 -3.66 17.03 -12.81
N LYS A 176 -4.33 16.92 -13.96
CA LYS A 176 -3.89 17.54 -15.21
C LYS A 176 -3.99 19.06 -15.19
N THR A 177 -5.09 19.59 -14.66
CA THR A 177 -5.32 21.05 -14.59
C THR A 177 -4.29 21.73 -13.69
N HIS A 178 -3.92 21.06 -12.60
CA HIS A 178 -3.04 21.58 -11.56
C HIS A 178 -1.66 20.92 -11.56
N GLU A 179 -1.21 20.38 -12.71
CA GLU A 179 0.06 19.67 -12.80
C GLU A 179 1.27 20.55 -12.46
N ASN A 180 1.14 21.86 -12.70
CA ASN A 180 2.14 22.90 -12.46
C ASN A 180 1.84 23.76 -11.23
N ASP A 181 0.74 23.49 -10.52
CA ASP A 181 0.36 24.22 -9.31
C ASP A 181 0.79 23.46 -8.06
N PHE A 182 0.96 24.18 -6.95
CA PHE A 182 1.14 23.54 -5.65
C PHE A 182 -0.19 22.95 -5.18
N VAL A 183 -0.27 21.64 -5.03
CA VAL A 183 -1.43 20.94 -4.46
C VAL A 183 -1.09 20.44 -3.06
N PHE A 184 -2.10 20.39 -2.18
CA PHE A 184 -1.98 19.85 -0.83
C PHE A 184 -1.27 18.48 -0.79
N ALA A 185 -0.22 18.39 0.04
CA ALA A 185 0.55 17.17 0.28
C ALA A 185 0.68 16.85 1.79
N GLY A 186 0.19 17.73 2.66
CA GLY A 186 0.22 17.53 4.11
C GLY A 186 -0.06 18.82 4.87
N SER A 187 -0.33 18.69 6.15
CA SER A 187 -0.62 19.83 7.04
C SER A 187 0.04 19.68 8.39
N ASP A 188 0.41 20.80 9.00
CA ASP A 188 0.82 20.92 10.39
C ASP A 188 0.18 22.17 11.03
N ARG A 189 0.29 22.29 12.35
CA ARG A 189 -0.19 23.45 13.09
C ARG A 189 0.79 24.61 12.93
N SER A 190 0.27 25.82 12.78
CA SER A 190 1.07 27.03 12.95
C SER A 190 1.39 27.23 14.44
N VAL A 191 2.62 27.69 14.70
CA VAL A 191 3.08 28.04 16.05
C VAL A 191 2.80 29.50 16.37
N THR A 192 2.81 30.38 15.36
CA THR A 192 2.68 31.82 15.56
C THR A 192 1.25 32.34 15.41
N ASP A 193 0.38 31.63 14.69
CA ASP A 193 -0.97 32.09 14.38
C ASP A 193 -1.99 30.93 14.41
N PRO A 194 -2.86 30.84 15.43
CA PRO A 194 -3.82 29.75 15.54
C PRO A 194 -4.86 29.72 14.43
N GLU A 195 -5.11 30.84 13.74
CA GLU A 195 -6.05 30.94 12.62
C GLU A 195 -5.46 30.45 11.29
N HIS A 196 -4.19 30.05 11.29
CA HIS A 196 -3.51 29.50 10.12
C HIS A 196 -3.06 28.05 10.32
N LEU A 197 -2.82 27.38 9.20
CA LEU A 197 -2.21 26.07 9.10
C LEU A 197 -0.93 26.16 8.30
N LEU A 198 0.03 25.32 8.65
CA LEU A 198 1.19 25.07 7.80
C LEU A 198 0.79 24.00 6.79
N ILE A 199 0.75 24.34 5.51
CA ILE A 199 0.38 23.42 4.43
C ILE A 199 1.60 23.11 3.60
N ARG A 200 1.92 21.83 3.46
CA ARG A 200 2.91 21.36 2.51
C ARG A 200 2.26 21.24 1.15
N GLY A 201 2.79 21.97 0.17
CA GLY A 201 2.43 21.84 -1.24
C GLY A 201 3.41 20.96 -1.99
N ARG A 202 2.93 20.26 -3.01
CA ARG A 202 3.75 19.57 -4.02
C ARG A 202 3.27 19.96 -5.42
N VAL A 203 4.21 20.23 -6.32
CA VAL A 203 3.96 20.36 -7.76
C VAL A 203 4.18 19.00 -8.40
N ALA A 204 3.20 18.51 -9.17
CA ALA A 204 3.29 17.17 -9.76
C ALA A 204 4.36 17.10 -10.88
N ALA A 205 4.44 18.12 -11.73
CA ALA A 205 5.34 18.15 -12.89
C ALA A 205 6.84 18.21 -12.51
N THR A 206 7.20 18.90 -11.42
CA THR A 206 8.59 19.14 -11.01
C THR A 206 9.00 18.40 -9.75
N GLU A 207 8.05 17.80 -9.04
CA GLU A 207 8.21 17.28 -7.67
C GLU A 207 8.67 18.32 -6.65
N GLU A 208 8.62 19.62 -6.98
CA GLU A 208 8.93 20.69 -6.05
C GLU A 208 8.01 20.61 -4.83
N THR A 209 8.57 20.71 -3.64
CA THR A 209 7.82 20.81 -2.39
C THR A 209 8.13 22.11 -1.68
N ALA A 210 7.09 22.72 -1.11
CA ALA A 210 7.22 23.93 -0.32
C ALA A 210 6.21 23.93 0.82
N GLU A 211 6.46 24.73 1.86
CA GLU A 211 5.53 24.92 2.96
C GLU A 211 4.95 26.33 2.90
N PHE A 212 3.65 26.44 3.15
CA PHE A 212 2.90 27.68 3.08
C PHE A 212 2.10 27.89 4.35
N LEU A 213 1.98 29.14 4.78
CA LEU A 213 1.07 29.53 5.85
C LEU A 213 -0.27 29.93 5.24
N VAL A 214 -1.28 29.10 5.47
CA VAL A 214 -2.60 29.19 4.84
C VAL A 214 -3.66 29.46 5.90
N PRO A 215 -4.55 30.46 5.73
CA PRO A 215 -5.65 30.70 6.65
C PRO A 215 -6.58 29.48 6.75
N ARG A 216 -7.01 29.10 7.95
CA ARG A 216 -7.97 27.99 8.16
C ARG A 216 -9.26 28.18 7.37
N VAL A 217 -9.70 29.43 7.22
CA VAL A 217 -10.91 29.77 6.46
C VAL A 217 -10.81 29.38 4.98
N ALA A 218 -9.59 29.25 4.41
CA ALA A 218 -9.40 28.81 3.03
C ALA A 218 -9.86 27.36 2.80
N PHE A 219 -9.98 26.57 3.87
CA PHE A 219 -10.48 25.19 3.82
C PHE A 219 -12.00 25.09 4.05
N LYS A 220 -12.67 26.20 4.37
CA LYS A 220 -14.10 26.19 4.67
C LYS A 220 -14.90 25.90 3.39
N GLY A 221 -15.70 24.84 3.42
CA GLY A 221 -16.56 24.44 2.29
C GLY A 221 -15.86 23.59 1.23
N LEU A 222 -14.65 23.09 1.52
CA LEU A 222 -14.03 22.05 0.70
C LEU A 222 -14.55 20.68 1.13
N ASP A 223 -15.10 19.93 0.17
CA ASP A 223 -15.53 18.55 0.40
C ASP A 223 -14.31 17.59 0.49
N ASP A 224 -13.23 17.89 -0.22
CA ASP A 224 -11.95 17.18 -0.13
C ASP A 224 -10.76 18.14 -0.11
N TYR A 225 -10.09 18.23 1.04
CA TYR A 225 -8.91 19.07 1.22
C TYR A 225 -7.70 18.58 0.41
N ARG A 226 -7.68 17.33 -0.08
CA ARG A 226 -6.60 16.83 -0.94
C ARG A 226 -6.57 17.55 -2.29
N ARG A 227 -7.70 18.11 -2.73
CA ARG A 227 -7.81 18.94 -3.93
C ARG A 227 -7.58 20.44 -3.66
N PHE A 228 -7.03 20.80 -2.50
CA PHE A 228 -6.71 22.19 -2.21
C PHE A 228 -5.49 22.65 -3.01
N VAL A 229 -5.71 23.66 -3.86
CA VAL A 229 -4.67 24.32 -4.66
C VAL A 229 -4.13 25.52 -3.88
N ILE A 230 -2.83 25.55 -3.71
CA ILE A 230 -2.11 26.59 -2.98
C ILE A 230 -1.68 27.65 -3.99
N ASP A 231 -2.30 28.82 -3.90
CA ASP A 231 -1.91 30.01 -4.66
C ASP A 231 -0.71 30.73 -3.97
N PRO A 232 0.50 30.75 -4.58
CA PRO A 232 1.68 31.40 -3.99
C PRO A 232 1.59 32.93 -3.88
N ALA A 233 0.68 33.57 -4.62
CA ALA A 233 0.42 35.01 -4.54
C ALA A 233 -0.51 35.37 -3.36
N ARG A 234 -1.26 34.39 -2.83
CA ARG A 234 -2.16 34.58 -1.68
C ARG A 234 -1.65 33.92 -0.40
N HIS A 235 -0.93 32.81 -0.53
CA HIS A 235 -0.43 32.03 0.59
C HIS A 235 1.06 32.30 0.81
N ARG A 236 1.42 32.64 2.05
CA ARG A 236 2.79 33.00 2.40
C ARG A 236 3.67 31.76 2.37
N ARG A 237 4.66 31.70 1.47
CA ARG A 237 5.67 30.63 1.42
C ARG A 237 6.65 30.81 2.56
N LEU A 238 6.95 29.73 3.28
CA LEU A 238 8.00 29.70 4.28
C LEU A 238 9.37 29.53 3.60
N PRO A 239 10.44 30.14 4.16
CA PRO A 239 11.81 29.83 3.76
C PRO A 239 12.11 28.33 3.86
N GLU A 240 13.04 27.81 3.08
CA GLU A 240 13.46 26.40 3.17
C GLU A 240 13.90 26.02 4.58
N LYS A 241 13.64 24.76 4.97
CA LYS A 241 14.19 24.24 6.23
C LYS A 241 15.69 24.11 6.06
N ALA A 242 16.44 24.57 7.05
CA ALA A 242 17.85 24.20 7.15
C ALA A 242 17.95 22.66 7.14
N PRO A 243 18.93 22.07 6.43
CA PRO A 243 19.18 20.64 6.47
C PRO A 243 19.25 20.18 7.92
N GLN A 244 18.32 19.32 8.32
CA GLN A 244 18.39 18.71 9.63
C GLN A 244 19.38 17.55 9.51
N GLU A 245 20.47 17.58 10.28
CA GLU A 245 21.30 16.40 10.45
C GLU A 245 20.50 15.37 11.25
N ASP A 246 19.66 14.59 10.57
CA ASP A 246 19.22 13.31 11.09
C ASP A 246 20.41 12.36 10.95
N ALA A 247 21.40 12.57 11.81
CA ALA A 247 22.42 11.58 12.06
C ALA A 247 21.70 10.39 12.71
N GLY A 248 21.28 9.44 11.87
CA GLY A 248 20.90 8.11 12.35
C GLY A 248 22.02 7.51 13.22
N PRO A 249 21.79 6.33 13.80
CA PRO A 249 22.78 5.68 14.64
C PRO A 249 24.12 5.63 13.93
N LYS A 250 25.18 6.17 14.54
CA LYS A 250 26.50 6.19 13.94
C LYS A 250 27.01 4.76 13.83
N LEU A 251 27.24 4.29 12.61
CA LEU A 251 27.81 2.98 12.36
C LEU A 251 29.32 3.02 12.65
N GLN A 252 29.80 1.99 13.34
CA GLN A 252 31.21 1.81 13.67
C GLN A 252 31.66 0.43 13.21
N THR A 253 32.85 0.37 12.63
CA THR A 253 33.49 -0.88 12.24
C THR A 253 34.24 -1.47 13.43
N PHE A 254 34.23 -2.79 13.55
CA PHE A 254 34.93 -3.51 14.62
C PHE A 254 35.83 -4.58 14.03
N ASP A 255 37.04 -4.71 14.56
CA ASP A 255 37.98 -5.77 14.16
C ASP A 255 37.62 -7.07 14.89
N LEU A 256 37.24 -8.10 14.14
CA LEU A 256 36.86 -9.39 14.73
C LEU A 256 38.06 -10.20 15.22
N SER A 257 39.30 -9.78 14.96
CA SER A 257 40.49 -10.37 15.58
C SER A 257 40.57 -10.10 17.08
N ASP A 258 39.86 -9.07 17.57
CA ASP A 258 39.73 -8.76 19.01
C ASP A 258 38.78 -9.72 19.75
N VAL A 259 38.09 -10.62 19.04
CA VAL A 259 37.25 -11.63 19.69
C VAL A 259 38.16 -12.66 20.38
N ASP A 260 38.06 -12.76 21.71
CA ASP A 260 38.71 -13.83 22.47
C ASP A 260 38.04 -15.19 22.20
N ALA A 261 38.38 -15.78 21.06
CA ALA A 261 37.89 -17.08 20.66
C ALA A 261 38.37 -18.20 21.59
N SER A 262 39.41 -17.99 22.40
CA SER A 262 39.97 -18.98 23.32
C SER A 262 39.09 -19.22 24.54
N ALA A 263 38.34 -18.20 24.97
CA ALA A 263 37.34 -18.28 26.03
C ALA A 263 36.03 -18.97 25.62
N LEU A 264 35.84 -19.25 24.32
CA LEU A 264 34.63 -19.89 23.79
C LEU A 264 34.72 -21.41 23.78
N THR A 265 33.60 -22.07 24.13
CA THR A 265 33.46 -23.51 23.93
C THR A 265 33.44 -23.86 22.43
N PRO A 266 33.77 -25.11 22.03
CA PRO A 266 33.76 -25.50 20.63
C PRO A 266 32.42 -25.22 19.91
N ALA A 267 31.29 -25.52 20.57
CA ALA A 267 29.96 -25.27 20.03
C ALA A 267 29.65 -23.77 19.90
N ALA A 268 30.10 -22.93 20.84
CA ALA A 268 29.94 -21.49 20.75
C ALA A 268 30.77 -20.90 19.60
N ARG A 269 31.99 -21.42 19.39
CA ARG A 269 32.85 -21.02 18.27
C ARG A 269 32.25 -21.40 16.92
N GLU A 270 31.66 -22.59 16.81
CA GLU A 270 30.96 -23.01 15.59
C GLU A 270 29.74 -22.13 15.29
N SER A 271 28.95 -21.80 16.32
CA SER A 271 27.80 -20.90 16.18
C SER A 271 28.21 -19.49 15.76
N LEU A 272 29.31 -18.97 16.33
CA LEU A 272 29.91 -17.70 15.92
C LEU A 272 30.32 -17.72 14.45
N GLU A 273 31.10 -18.71 14.04
CA GLU A 273 31.55 -18.85 12.65
C GLU A 273 30.41 -18.99 11.66
N LYS A 274 29.33 -19.69 12.05
CA LYS A 274 28.12 -19.82 11.24
C LYS A 274 27.43 -18.47 11.04
N ASP A 275 27.22 -17.72 12.12
CA ASP A 275 26.57 -16.40 12.04
C ASP A 275 27.44 -15.41 11.26
N LEU A 276 28.76 -15.41 11.44
CA LEU A 276 29.69 -14.53 10.71
C LEU A 276 29.65 -14.76 9.19
N ARG A 277 29.36 -15.99 8.74
CA ARG A 277 29.18 -16.34 7.32
C ARG A 277 27.77 -16.07 6.80
N GLN A 278 26.80 -15.84 7.69
CA GLN A 278 25.43 -15.55 7.28
C GLN A 278 25.40 -14.30 6.40
N ARG A 279 24.68 -14.37 5.29
CA ARG A 279 24.62 -13.29 4.30
C ARG A 279 23.31 -12.54 4.37
N TRP A 280 23.41 -11.22 4.24
CA TRP A 280 22.30 -10.28 4.24
C TRP A 280 22.31 -9.50 2.94
N ARG A 281 21.11 -9.16 2.46
CA ARG A 281 20.94 -8.30 1.28
C ARG A 281 20.56 -6.90 1.76
N ASP A 282 21.30 -5.88 1.32
CA ASP A 282 20.95 -4.49 1.58
C ASP A 282 19.89 -3.95 0.60
N GLU A 283 19.38 -2.75 0.84
CA GLU A 283 18.35 -2.11 0.01
C GLU A 283 18.82 -1.86 -1.44
N ALA A 284 20.13 -1.69 -1.64
CA ALA A 284 20.74 -1.56 -2.97
C ALA A 284 20.96 -2.92 -3.66
N GLY A 285 20.59 -4.03 -3.01
CA GLY A 285 20.64 -5.38 -3.56
C GLY A 285 21.98 -6.09 -3.40
N TYR A 286 22.99 -5.47 -2.76
CA TYR A 286 24.27 -6.12 -2.50
C TYR A 286 24.12 -7.16 -1.40
N VAL A 287 24.84 -8.27 -1.55
CA VAL A 287 24.86 -9.36 -0.57
C VAL A 287 26.18 -9.34 0.17
N ARG A 288 26.15 -9.19 1.49
CA ARG A 288 27.33 -9.11 2.36
C ARG A 288 27.24 -10.12 3.49
N SER A 289 28.36 -10.68 3.91
CA SER A 289 28.39 -11.53 5.12
C SER A 289 28.28 -10.66 6.38
N LEU A 290 27.86 -11.25 7.49
CA LEU A 290 27.84 -10.55 8.78
C LEU A 290 29.25 -10.05 9.16
N ARG A 291 30.30 -10.82 8.85
CA ARG A 291 31.70 -10.38 8.99
C ARG A 291 31.97 -9.09 8.22
N ASP A 292 31.65 -9.06 6.93
CA ASP A 292 31.87 -7.87 6.09
C ASP A 292 31.10 -6.66 6.64
N ILE A 293 29.88 -6.89 7.13
CA ILE A 293 29.08 -5.82 7.72
C ILE A 293 29.77 -5.26 8.96
N ILE A 294 30.27 -6.10 9.86
CA ILE A 294 30.92 -5.65 11.10
C ILE A 294 32.26 -4.94 10.80
N GLU A 295 33.09 -5.51 9.93
CA GLU A 295 34.47 -5.03 9.69
C GLU A 295 34.54 -3.85 8.70
N ARG A 296 33.58 -3.74 7.77
CA ARG A 296 33.62 -2.73 6.69
C ARG A 296 32.50 -1.72 6.75
N ASP A 297 31.27 -2.16 7.00
CA ASP A 297 30.09 -1.30 6.85
C ASP A 297 29.69 -0.62 8.15
N GLY A 298 30.02 -1.29 9.24
CA GLY A 298 29.77 -0.89 10.60
C GLY A 298 28.39 -1.28 11.10
N VAL A 299 28.32 -1.38 12.42
CA VAL A 299 27.11 -1.61 13.21
C VAL A 299 27.04 -0.53 14.29
N SER A 300 25.84 -0.20 14.77
CA SER A 300 25.66 0.80 15.81
C SER A 300 25.71 0.23 17.22
N GLY A 301 25.39 -1.06 17.38
CA GLY A 301 25.38 -1.73 18.68
C GLY A 301 24.83 -3.15 18.60
N ARG A 302 24.64 -3.77 19.77
CA ARG A 302 23.97 -5.06 19.92
C ARG A 302 22.80 -4.94 20.88
N THR A 303 21.79 -5.77 20.68
CA THR A 303 20.55 -5.71 21.47
C THR A 303 19.92 -7.10 21.66
N VAL A 304 18.91 -7.15 22.51
CA VAL A 304 18.10 -8.32 22.80
C VAL A 304 16.62 -7.97 22.64
N TYR A 305 15.89 -8.86 21.98
CA TYR A 305 14.44 -8.80 21.92
C TYR A 305 13.85 -9.92 22.76
N VAL A 306 12.75 -9.63 23.43
CA VAL A 306 11.95 -10.62 24.13
C VAL A 306 10.61 -10.74 23.42
N ASN A 307 10.31 -11.96 22.95
CA ASN A 307 9.01 -12.29 22.38
C ASN A 307 8.52 -13.60 23.00
N GLU A 308 7.28 -13.63 23.49
CA GLU A 308 6.66 -14.81 24.13
C GLU A 308 7.51 -15.47 25.24
N GLY A 309 8.30 -14.67 25.96
CA GLY A 309 9.22 -15.17 26.98
C GLY A 309 10.41 -15.96 26.43
N LYS A 310 10.86 -15.62 25.21
CA LYS A 310 12.12 -16.09 24.61
C LYS A 310 12.97 -14.88 24.23
N ARG A 311 14.27 -14.98 24.51
CA ARG A 311 15.26 -13.98 24.07
C ARG A 311 15.76 -14.31 22.66
N SER A 312 15.73 -13.33 21.77
CA SER A 312 16.46 -13.33 20.51
C SER A 312 17.49 -12.21 20.52
N TYR A 313 18.62 -12.45 19.85
CA TYR A 313 19.79 -11.58 19.91
C TYR A 313 20.02 -10.98 18.54
N ALA A 314 20.47 -9.73 18.49
CA ALA A 314 20.73 -9.04 17.24
C ALA A 314 21.87 -8.03 17.36
N LEU A 315 22.49 -7.73 16.22
CA LEU A 315 23.27 -6.52 16.00
C LEU A 315 22.40 -5.48 15.31
N LEU A 316 22.67 -4.20 15.56
CA LEU A 316 21.97 -3.07 14.97
C LEU A 316 22.81 -2.46 13.86
N GLN A 317 22.21 -2.23 12.70
CA GLN A 317 22.81 -1.54 11.57
C GLN A 317 21.87 -0.40 11.16
N GLY A 318 22.00 0.73 11.84
CA GLY A 318 21.10 1.88 11.66
C GLY A 318 19.70 1.53 12.18
N SER A 319 18.69 1.61 11.32
CA SER A 319 17.31 1.20 11.62
C SER A 319 17.06 -0.30 11.47
N SER A 320 18.04 -1.07 11.00
CA SER A 320 17.91 -2.50 10.72
C SER A 320 18.52 -3.35 11.84
N SER A 321 17.96 -4.56 12.04
CA SER A 321 18.47 -5.53 13.02
C SER A 321 18.92 -6.83 12.34
N LEU A 322 20.14 -7.27 12.63
CA LEU A 322 20.75 -8.49 12.12
C LEU A 322 20.70 -9.56 13.20
N ARG A 323 19.82 -10.56 13.05
CA ARG A 323 19.68 -11.64 14.03
C ARG A 323 20.94 -12.48 14.12
N VAL A 324 21.34 -12.78 15.35
CA VAL A 324 22.50 -13.62 15.67
C VAL A 324 22.14 -14.61 16.78
N SER A 325 22.95 -15.64 16.93
CA SER A 325 22.88 -16.57 18.07
C SER A 325 23.30 -15.90 19.38
N ALA A 326 22.87 -16.50 20.49
CA ALA A 326 23.29 -16.08 21.82
C ALA A 326 24.81 -16.18 22.02
N ALA A 327 25.46 -17.15 21.37
CA ALA A 327 26.91 -17.34 21.41
C ALA A 327 27.63 -16.17 20.75
N THR A 328 27.22 -15.82 19.53
CA THR A 328 27.75 -14.67 18.78
C THR A 328 27.55 -13.37 19.55
N TRP A 329 26.35 -13.12 20.05
CA TRP A 329 26.06 -11.91 20.83
C TRP A 329 26.96 -11.78 22.07
N LYS A 330 27.25 -12.89 22.76
CA LYS A 330 28.15 -12.91 23.94
C LYS A 330 29.62 -12.78 23.58
N ALA A 331 30.03 -13.29 22.42
CA ALA A 331 31.41 -13.23 21.95
C ALA A 331 31.79 -11.81 21.47
N LEU A 332 30.84 -11.09 20.88
CA LEU A 332 31.06 -9.75 20.33
C LEU A 332 30.95 -8.65 21.40
N THR A 333 31.77 -8.73 22.46
CA THR A 333 31.75 -7.77 23.57
C THR A 333 32.30 -6.39 23.22
N MET A 334 33.14 -6.29 22.19
CA MET A 334 33.64 -5.01 21.66
C MET A 334 32.52 -4.13 21.09
N ILE A 335 31.42 -4.74 20.64
CA ILE A 335 30.25 -4.02 20.14
C ILE A 335 29.41 -3.58 21.35
N PRO A 336 29.09 -2.27 21.49
CA PRO A 336 28.35 -1.77 22.63
C PRO A 336 26.95 -2.37 22.71
N ASP A 337 26.50 -2.68 23.92
CA ASP A 337 25.11 -3.09 24.19
C ASP A 337 24.24 -1.83 24.28
N ASP A 338 23.35 -1.63 23.30
CA ASP A 338 22.51 -0.42 23.18
C ASP A 338 21.31 -0.43 24.13
N ARG A 339 21.16 -1.47 24.95
CA ARG A 339 20.05 -1.56 25.90
C ARG A 339 20.30 -0.67 27.11
N THR A 340 19.33 0.19 27.40
CA THR A 340 19.31 0.96 28.64
C THR A 340 19.03 0.05 29.86
N PRO A 341 19.40 0.47 31.08
CA PRO A 341 19.03 -0.25 32.30
C PRO A 341 17.54 -0.60 32.40
N SER A 342 16.64 0.33 32.05
CA SER A 342 15.20 0.06 32.03
C SER A 342 14.83 -0.97 30.97
N ARG A 343 15.48 -0.97 29.80
CA ARG A 343 15.26 -2.00 28.77
C ARG A 343 15.65 -3.39 29.25
N VAL A 344 16.78 -3.53 29.95
CA VAL A 344 17.17 -4.81 30.56
C VAL A 344 16.17 -5.25 31.63
N ALA A 345 15.71 -4.34 32.49
CA ALA A 345 14.69 -4.64 33.50
C ALA A 345 13.34 -5.02 32.88
N TYR A 346 12.95 -4.38 31.77
CA TYR A 346 11.78 -4.72 30.99
C TYR A 346 11.82 -6.19 30.54
N GLU A 347 12.95 -6.59 29.95
CA GLU A 347 13.14 -7.97 29.49
C GLU A 347 13.00 -8.97 30.64
N ASP A 348 13.59 -8.67 31.81
CA ASP A 348 13.55 -9.56 32.95
C ASP A 348 12.14 -9.82 33.47
N PHE A 349 11.31 -8.78 33.63
CA PHE A 349 9.93 -8.98 34.10
C PHE A 349 9.06 -9.65 33.02
N HIS A 350 9.25 -9.32 31.73
CA HIS A 350 8.51 -9.95 30.63
C HIS A 350 8.80 -11.45 30.49
N MET A 351 10.01 -11.89 30.79
CA MET A 351 10.34 -13.32 30.84
C MET A 351 9.55 -14.05 31.94
N VAL A 352 9.38 -13.42 33.11
CA VAL A 352 8.57 -13.97 34.21
C VAL A 352 7.08 -13.90 33.87
N ALA A 353 6.61 -12.81 33.27
CA ALA A 353 5.23 -12.64 32.81
C ALA A 353 4.80 -13.79 31.90
N ALA A 354 5.58 -14.07 30.85
CA ALA A 354 5.29 -15.17 29.94
C ALA A 354 5.32 -16.54 30.64
N SER A 355 6.13 -16.71 31.69
CA SER A 355 6.11 -17.93 32.51
C SER A 355 4.83 -18.04 33.35
N ILE A 356 4.31 -16.93 33.88
CA ILE A 356 3.04 -16.88 34.61
C ILE A 356 1.89 -17.19 33.65
N ASP A 357 1.88 -16.57 32.47
CA ASP A 357 0.83 -16.77 31.46
C ASP A 357 0.73 -18.24 31.05
N ARG A 358 1.87 -18.90 30.79
CA ARG A 358 1.91 -20.34 30.50
C ARG A 358 1.41 -21.21 31.66
N ALA A 359 1.65 -20.79 32.91
CA ALA A 359 1.18 -21.51 34.08
C ALA A 359 -0.32 -21.28 34.35
N GLY A 360 -0.86 -20.14 33.90
CA GLY A 360 -2.24 -19.73 34.13
C GLY A 360 -2.57 -19.66 35.62
N GLY A 361 -3.70 -20.27 36.01
CA GLY A 361 -4.11 -20.37 37.42
C GLY A 361 -3.15 -21.12 38.33
N ARG A 362 -2.17 -21.85 37.79
CA ARG A 362 -1.16 -22.61 38.56
C ARG A 362 0.10 -21.80 38.90
N ALA A 363 0.17 -20.53 38.49
CA ALA A 363 1.32 -19.68 38.79
C ALA A 363 1.52 -19.50 40.31
N THR A 364 2.73 -19.77 40.79
CA THR A 364 3.03 -19.76 42.23
C THR A 364 3.05 -18.34 42.79
N ARG A 365 2.87 -18.22 44.12
CA ARG A 365 3.00 -16.95 44.84
C ARG A 365 4.40 -16.34 44.66
N GLU A 366 5.43 -17.17 44.63
CA GLU A 366 6.82 -16.74 44.39
C GLU A 366 7.03 -16.18 42.98
N GLN A 367 6.44 -16.81 41.96
CA GLN A 367 6.50 -16.30 40.58
C GLN A 367 5.86 -14.90 40.48
N ARG A 368 4.69 -14.72 41.10
CA ARG A 368 4.00 -13.42 41.14
C ARG A 368 4.79 -12.36 41.92
N ALA A 369 5.31 -12.71 43.10
CA ALA A 369 6.15 -11.79 43.87
C ALA A 369 7.45 -11.39 43.12
N ARG A 370 8.05 -12.33 42.37
CA ARG A 370 9.20 -12.04 41.52
C ARG A 370 8.84 -11.11 40.37
N TYR A 371 7.68 -11.32 39.74
CA TYR A 371 7.17 -10.42 38.71
C TYR A 371 6.98 -9.01 39.26
N ASP A 372 6.27 -8.85 40.38
CA ASP A 372 6.01 -7.53 40.99
C ASP A 372 7.31 -6.79 41.32
N LYS A 373 8.30 -7.50 41.87
CA LYS A 373 9.63 -6.93 42.18
C LYS A 373 10.35 -6.44 40.91
N LEU A 374 10.33 -7.22 39.83
CA LEU A 374 10.99 -6.86 38.58
C LEU A 374 10.27 -5.72 37.86
N LEU A 375 8.92 -5.71 37.90
CA LEU A 375 8.11 -4.62 37.36
C LEU A 375 8.36 -3.30 38.10
N ALA A 376 8.44 -3.34 39.44
CA ALA A 376 8.78 -2.16 40.23
C ALA A 376 10.16 -1.59 39.85
N ARG A 377 11.17 -2.47 39.68
CA ARG A 377 12.51 -2.07 39.20
C ARG A 377 12.48 -1.46 37.81
N TYR A 378 11.72 -2.03 36.88
CA TYR A 378 11.55 -1.46 35.54
C TYR A 378 10.93 -0.07 35.59
N ASN A 379 9.85 0.11 36.35
CA ASN A 379 9.17 1.40 36.47
C ASN A 379 10.09 2.47 37.04
N GLU A 380 10.84 2.15 38.11
CA GLU A 380 11.82 3.06 38.72
C GLU A 380 12.89 3.49 37.71
N LEU A 381 13.54 2.54 37.02
CA LEU A 381 14.58 2.84 36.04
C LEU A 381 14.02 3.62 34.83
N SER A 382 12.83 3.26 34.36
CA SER A 382 12.16 3.96 33.25
C SER A 382 11.80 5.40 33.62
N GLU A 383 11.40 5.66 34.86
CA GLU A 383 11.16 7.02 35.36
C GLU A 383 12.44 7.83 35.48
N GLN A 384 13.51 7.23 36.00
CA GLN A 384 14.83 7.88 36.09
C GLN A 384 15.37 8.25 34.71
N GLU A 385 15.34 7.32 33.76
CA GLU A 385 15.76 7.55 32.37
C GLU A 385 14.91 8.64 31.70
N ARG A 386 13.57 8.55 31.81
CA ARG A 386 12.68 9.61 31.29
C ARG A 386 12.94 10.96 31.93
N ALA A 387 13.24 11.01 33.23
CA ALA A 387 13.54 12.27 33.91
C ALA A 387 14.86 12.89 33.41
N GLN A 388 15.83 12.08 33.01
CA GLN A 388 17.09 12.53 32.42
C GLN A 388 16.91 12.98 30.95
N GLU A 389 16.11 12.25 30.17
CA GLU A 389 15.90 12.54 28.74
C GLU A 389 14.89 13.67 28.50
N ARG A 390 13.88 13.81 29.37
CA ARG A 390 12.83 14.84 29.25
C ARG A 390 13.36 16.26 29.01
N PRO A 391 14.33 16.80 29.80
CA PRO A 391 14.84 18.14 29.52
C PRO A 391 15.51 18.26 28.14
N ILE A 392 16.12 17.19 27.64
CA ILE A 392 16.75 17.14 26.31
C ILE A 392 15.68 17.21 25.22
N TRP A 393 14.63 16.40 25.34
CA TRP A 393 13.52 16.41 24.38
C TRP A 393 12.72 17.71 24.42
N GLU A 394 12.46 18.25 25.61
CA GLU A 394 11.81 19.54 25.77
C GLU A 394 12.65 20.68 25.18
N ALA A 395 13.98 20.67 25.37
CA ALA A 395 14.85 21.64 24.75
C ALA A 395 14.85 21.51 23.22
N LYS A 396 14.88 20.28 22.68
CA LYS A 396 14.77 20.00 21.25
C LYS A 396 13.43 20.46 20.69
N ALA A 397 12.33 20.22 21.41
CA ALA A 397 10.98 20.65 21.04
C ALA A 397 10.88 22.18 21.03
N ARG A 398 11.34 22.86 22.09
CA ARG A 398 11.39 24.33 22.16
C ARG A 398 12.21 24.93 21.02
N ARG A 399 13.35 24.32 20.68
CA ARG A 399 14.17 24.75 19.54
C ARG A 399 13.41 24.58 18.22
N LYS A 400 12.82 23.41 17.98
CA LYS A 400 12.03 23.14 16.77
C LYS A 400 10.87 24.13 16.63
N GLU A 401 10.17 24.41 17.72
CA GLU A 401 9.07 25.38 17.77
C GLU A 401 9.55 26.81 17.50
N ALA A 402 10.68 27.23 18.09
CA ALA A 402 11.29 28.53 17.84
C ALA A 402 11.76 28.69 16.38
N ASP A 403 12.39 27.66 15.81
CA ASP A 403 12.85 27.64 14.42
C ASP A 403 11.65 27.73 13.46
N GLN A 404 10.57 26.99 13.74
CA GLN A 404 9.31 27.10 12.99
C GLN A 404 8.71 28.51 13.12
N ALA A 405 8.64 29.07 14.33
CA ALA A 405 8.10 30.40 14.56
C ALA A 405 8.92 31.51 13.86
N ALA A 406 10.23 31.33 13.72
CA ALA A 406 11.07 32.23 12.94
C ALA A 406 10.77 32.13 11.44
N ARG A 407 10.60 30.91 10.91
CA ARG A 407 10.24 30.69 9.49
C ARG A 407 8.84 31.22 9.16
N GLU A 408 7.87 31.03 10.05
CA GLU A 408 6.51 31.57 9.88
C GLU A 408 6.52 33.11 9.86
N ARG A 409 7.33 33.75 10.73
CA ARG A 409 7.50 35.21 10.73
C ARG A 409 8.22 35.75 9.49
N ALA A 410 9.12 34.95 8.92
CA ALA A 410 9.82 35.26 7.67
C ALA A 410 9.04 34.85 6.41
N ALA A 411 7.84 34.27 6.57
CA ALA A 411 7.04 33.82 5.43
C ALA A 411 6.55 35.01 4.61
N THR A 412 6.72 34.93 3.29
CA THR A 412 6.38 36.00 2.35
C THR A 412 5.50 35.45 1.24
N VAL A 413 4.67 36.30 0.64
CA VAL A 413 3.99 35.95 -0.62
C VAL A 413 4.98 36.08 -1.77
N THR A 414 4.91 35.18 -2.74
CA THR A 414 5.69 35.33 -3.98
C THR A 414 4.95 36.32 -4.88
N PRO A 415 5.56 37.44 -5.30
CA PRO A 415 4.91 38.34 -6.24
C PRO A 415 4.66 37.62 -7.57
N ALA A 416 3.47 37.87 -8.14
CA ALA A 416 2.97 37.24 -9.37
C ALA A 416 3.80 37.60 -10.61
#